data_AF-A0A7W1UM41-F1
#
_entry.id   AF-A0A7W1UM41-F1
#
_cell.length_a   1.000
_cell.length_b   1.000
_cell.length_c   1.000
_cell.angle_alpha   90.00
_cell.angle_beta   90.00
_cell.angle_gamma   90.00
#
_symmetry.space_group_name_H-M   'P 1'
#
loop_
_entity.id
_entity.type
_entity.pdbx_description
1 polymer ?
#
loop_
_entity_poly.entity_id
_entity_poly.type
_entity_poly.pdbx_seq_one_letter_code
_entity_poly.pdbx_strand_id
1 'polypeptide(L)'
;MNATARIHLFGHPSKTAHLQLAVYPGWARIGRTLGFFFGWIASTALTLIFTLDPFVASLPFIVGAWLVYRSWRGRYRVHEFRGACPRCDQQLAVPPGSKIDLPCSLVCYGCHFEPELIV
;
A
#
# COMPACT_ATOMS: atom_id res chain seq x y z
N MET A 1 -1.28 -17.23 0.36
CA MET A 1 -2.64 -17.61 -0.05
C MET A 1 -2.72 -17.47 -1.56
N ASN A 2 -3.01 -18.56 -2.26
CA ASN A 2 -3.29 -18.53 -3.69
C ASN A 2 -4.77 -18.24 -3.86
N ALA A 3 -5.10 -17.15 -4.52
CA ALA A 3 -6.47 -16.73 -4.75
C ALA A 3 -6.69 -16.53 -6.25
N THR A 4 -7.85 -17.00 -6.74
CA THR A 4 -8.33 -16.66 -8.07
C THR A 4 -9.00 -15.29 -8.01
N ALA A 5 -8.35 -14.28 -8.57
CA ALA A 5 -8.91 -12.94 -8.69
C ALA A 5 -9.65 -12.80 -10.03
N ARG A 6 -10.53 -11.82 -10.14
CA ARG A 6 -11.13 -11.37 -11.40
C ARG A 6 -10.74 -9.93 -11.65
N ILE A 7 -10.46 -9.62 -12.92
CA ILE A 7 -10.22 -8.29 -13.42
C ILE A 7 -11.51 -7.84 -14.07
N HIS A 8 -12.16 -6.86 -13.46
CA HIS A 8 -13.40 -6.27 -13.93
C HIS A 8 -13.11 -4.93 -14.62
N LEU A 9 -13.69 -4.74 -15.79
CA LEU A 9 -13.68 -3.46 -16.49
C LEU A 9 -15.11 -3.21 -16.97
N PHE A 10 -15.67 -2.06 -16.62
CA PHE A 10 -17.04 -1.73 -17.02
C PHE A 10 -17.19 -1.79 -18.55
N GLY A 11 -18.23 -2.47 -19.03
CA GLY A 11 -18.48 -2.67 -20.46
C GLY A 11 -17.67 -3.80 -21.13
N HIS A 12 -16.90 -4.58 -20.37
CA HIS A 12 -16.13 -5.73 -20.89
C HIS A 12 -16.33 -6.99 -20.03
N PRO A 13 -16.24 -8.19 -20.63
CA PRO A 13 -16.32 -9.44 -19.86
C PRO A 13 -15.15 -9.54 -18.89
N SER A 14 -15.44 -9.83 -17.62
CA SER A 14 -14.40 -10.00 -16.60
C SER A 14 -13.44 -11.13 -16.96
N LYS A 15 -12.14 -10.93 -16.75
CA LYS A 15 -11.11 -11.95 -16.98
C LYS A 15 -10.58 -12.50 -15.67
N THR A 16 -10.27 -13.80 -15.62
CA THR A 16 -9.63 -14.41 -14.47
C THR A 16 -8.16 -14.01 -14.39
N ALA A 17 -7.68 -13.80 -13.18
CA ALA A 17 -6.28 -13.52 -12.87
C ALA A 17 -5.80 -14.41 -11.73
N HIS A 18 -4.58 -14.89 -11.87
CA HIS A 18 -3.90 -15.62 -10.81
C HIS A 18 -3.21 -14.63 -9.88
N LEU A 19 -3.52 -14.69 -8.59
CA LEU A 19 -2.98 -13.77 -7.59
C LEU A 19 -2.48 -14.56 -6.39
N GLN A 20 -1.18 -14.42 -6.08
CA GLN A 20 -0.60 -14.93 -4.85
C GLN A 20 -0.40 -13.78 -3.86
N LEU A 21 -1.09 -13.85 -2.73
CA LEU A 21 -1.06 -12.83 -1.67
C LEU A 21 -0.54 -13.41 -0.36
N ALA A 22 0.21 -12.59 0.37
CA ALA A 22 0.46 -12.80 1.79
C ALA A 22 -0.19 -11.67 2.60
N VAL A 23 -0.84 -12.03 3.70
CA VAL A 23 -1.35 -11.05 4.66
C VAL A 23 -0.14 -10.35 5.30
N TYR A 24 -0.09 -9.03 5.20
CA TYR A 24 0.94 -8.27 5.87
C TYR A 24 0.61 -8.21 7.37
N PRO A 25 1.50 -8.71 8.27
CA PRO A 25 1.16 -8.85 9.68
C PRO A 25 0.90 -7.50 10.34
N GLY A 26 -0.23 -7.40 11.04
CA GLY A 26 -0.64 -6.18 11.76
C GLY A 26 0.36 -5.75 12.83
N TRP A 27 1.07 -6.71 13.46
CA TRP A 27 2.11 -6.44 14.46
C TRP A 27 3.22 -5.53 13.97
N ALA A 28 3.62 -5.66 12.69
CA ALA A 28 4.62 -4.77 12.10
C ALA A 28 4.09 -3.32 11.95
N ARG A 29 2.76 -3.13 11.83
CA ARG A 29 2.12 -1.81 11.82
C ARG A 29 2.03 -1.23 13.22
N ILE A 30 1.67 -2.07 14.20
CA ILE A 30 1.60 -1.68 15.62
C ILE A 30 2.99 -1.26 16.10
N GLY A 31 4.04 -2.03 15.80
CA GLY A 31 5.41 -1.69 16.17
C GLY A 31 5.88 -0.35 15.59
N ARG A 32 5.56 -0.05 14.32
CA ARG A 32 5.86 1.27 13.73
C ARG A 32 5.08 2.41 14.36
N THR A 33 3.82 2.18 14.70
CA THR A 33 2.96 3.18 15.34
C THR A 33 3.44 3.48 16.75
N LEU A 34 3.78 2.44 17.54
CA LEU A 34 4.37 2.57 18.86
C LEU A 34 5.73 3.26 18.80
N GLY A 35 6.62 2.85 17.87
CA GLY A 35 7.92 3.48 17.68
C GLY A 35 7.80 4.98 17.38
N PHE A 36 6.85 5.36 16.52
CA PHE A 36 6.55 6.77 16.25
C PHE A 36 6.04 7.51 17.50
N PHE A 37 5.11 6.90 18.24
CA PHE A 37 4.57 7.49 19.47
C PHE A 37 5.66 7.74 20.54
N PHE A 38 6.51 6.76 20.80
CA PHE A 38 7.64 6.92 21.72
C PHE A 38 8.67 7.92 21.20
N GLY A 39 8.94 7.93 19.89
CA GLY A 39 9.79 8.93 19.27
C GLY A 39 9.26 10.36 19.44
N TRP A 40 7.94 10.54 19.35
CA TRP A 40 7.30 11.84 19.57
C TRP A 40 7.41 12.32 21.03
N ILE A 41 7.21 11.42 22.00
CA ILE A 41 7.40 11.74 23.43
C ILE A 41 8.85 12.16 23.69
N ALA A 42 9.82 11.38 23.20
CA ALA A 42 11.24 11.67 23.37
C ALA A 42 11.64 13.00 22.71
N SER A 43 11.14 13.27 21.50
CA SER A 43 11.37 14.53 20.80
C SER A 43 10.81 15.71 21.58
N THR A 44 9.59 15.61 22.10
CA THR A 44 8.94 16.70 22.85
C THR A 44 9.69 16.99 24.14
N ALA A 45 10.14 15.95 24.85
CA ALA A 45 10.98 16.10 26.05
C ALA A 45 12.30 16.81 25.72
N LEU A 46 12.96 16.45 24.61
CA LEU A 46 14.20 17.10 24.17
C LEU A 46 13.99 18.57 23.81
N THR A 47 12.91 18.92 23.11
CA THR A 47 12.61 20.32 22.77
C THR A 47 12.42 21.19 24.01
N LEU A 48 11.74 20.64 25.03
CA LEU A 48 11.53 21.32 26.32
C LEU A 48 12.86 21.52 27.09
N ILE A 49 13.77 20.54 27.04
CA ILE A 49 15.05 20.60 27.75
C ILE A 49 16.05 21.52 27.04
N PHE A 50 16.13 21.46 25.71
CA PHE A 50 17.18 22.13 24.93
C PHE A 50 16.73 23.44 24.27
N THR A 51 15.51 23.91 24.53
CA THR A 51 14.95 25.16 23.96
C THR A 51 15.12 25.25 22.44
N LEU A 52 14.94 24.11 21.76
CA LEU A 52 15.06 24.00 20.31
C LEU A 52 13.90 24.74 19.63
N ASP A 53 14.16 25.28 18.43
CA ASP A 53 13.13 25.91 17.61
C ASP A 53 11.96 24.92 17.37
N PRO A 54 10.73 25.29 17.77
CA PRO A 54 9.59 24.39 17.72
C PRO A 54 9.21 23.98 16.29
N PHE A 55 9.55 24.79 15.29
CA PHE A 55 9.28 24.51 13.89
C PHE A 55 10.19 23.38 13.38
N VAL A 56 11.49 23.46 13.67
CA VAL A 56 12.47 22.43 13.28
C VAL A 56 12.17 21.10 14.00
N ALA A 57 11.76 21.16 15.26
CA ALA A 57 11.37 19.98 16.05
C ALA A 57 10.12 19.27 15.49
N SER A 58 9.28 19.95 14.71
CA SER A 58 8.04 19.39 14.17
C SER A 58 8.20 18.61 12.86
N LEU A 59 9.27 18.86 12.09
CA LEU A 59 9.49 18.21 10.79
C LEU A 59 9.59 16.67 10.86
N PRO A 60 10.34 16.07 11.82
CA PRO A 60 10.39 14.62 11.96
C PRO A 60 9.04 14.01 12.30
N PHE A 61 8.18 14.75 13.00
CA PHE A 61 6.82 14.31 13.33
C PHE A 61 5.96 14.20 12.07
N ILE A 62 5.99 15.21 11.20
CA ILE A 62 5.21 15.20 9.94
C ILE A 62 5.66 14.03 9.05
N VAL A 63 6.97 13.85 8.88
CA VAL A 63 7.52 12.74 8.06
C VAL A 63 7.18 11.38 8.68
N GLY A 64 7.33 11.24 9.99
CA GLY A 64 7.00 10.00 10.70
C GLY A 64 5.50 9.68 10.63
N ALA A 65 4.62 10.67 10.80
CA ALA A 65 3.18 10.51 10.68
C ALA A 65 2.80 10.04 9.26
N TRP A 66 3.41 10.63 8.22
CA TRP A 66 3.21 10.22 6.84
C TRP A 66 3.68 8.78 6.58
N LEU A 67 4.84 8.38 7.11
CA LEU A 67 5.35 7.02 6.99
C LEU A 67 4.47 5.99 7.73
N VAL A 68 4.00 6.32 8.92
CA VAL A 68 3.04 5.49 9.67
C VAL A 68 1.77 5.36 8.84
N TYR A 69 1.16 6.47 8.42
CA TYR A 69 -0.03 6.47 7.58
C TYR A 69 0.13 5.61 6.32
N ARG A 70 1.24 5.76 5.60
CA ARG A 70 1.57 4.94 4.42
C ARG A 70 1.73 3.46 4.76
N SER A 71 2.17 3.12 5.97
CA SER A 71 2.31 1.73 6.43
C SER A 71 0.98 1.04 6.72
N TRP A 72 -0.06 1.83 7.00
CA TRP A 72 -1.43 1.35 7.20
C TRP A 72 -2.17 1.09 5.88
N ARG A 73 -1.69 1.63 4.76
CA ARG A 73 -2.18 1.31 3.41
C ARG A 73 -1.57 0.00 2.90
N GLY A 74 -2.39 -0.85 2.30
CA GLY A 74 -2.02 -2.12 1.68
C GLY A 74 -2.01 -3.29 2.67
N ARG A 75 -3.14 -3.99 2.77
CA ARG A 75 -3.34 -5.19 3.60
C ARG A 75 -2.60 -6.41 3.10
N TYR A 76 -2.37 -6.50 1.80
CA TYR A 76 -1.80 -7.67 1.16
C TYR A 76 -0.49 -7.34 0.48
N ARG A 77 0.48 -8.25 0.60
CA ARG A 77 1.71 -8.22 -0.18
C ARG A 77 1.56 -9.16 -1.37
N VAL A 78 1.75 -8.63 -2.57
CA VAL A 78 1.70 -9.43 -3.80
C VAL A 78 2.99 -10.21 -3.93
N HIS A 79 2.91 -11.53 -4.08
CA HIS A 79 4.05 -12.38 -4.40
C HIS A 79 4.15 -12.61 -5.90
N GLU A 80 3.01 -12.91 -6.50
CA GLU A 80 2.91 -13.19 -7.92
C GLU A 80 1.55 -12.71 -8.43
N PHE A 81 1.54 -12.12 -9.62
CA PHE A 81 0.33 -11.73 -10.31
C PHE A 81 0.46 -12.11 -11.78
N ARG A 82 -0.58 -12.77 -12.32
CA ARG A 82 -0.72 -13.04 -13.74
C ARG A 82 -2.14 -12.75 -14.16
N GLY A 83 -2.32 -11.77 -15.03
CA GLY A 83 -3.61 -11.41 -15.58
C GLY A 83 -3.44 -10.56 -16.84
N ALA A 84 -4.49 -10.50 -17.64
CA ALA A 84 -4.53 -9.70 -18.86
C ALA A 84 -5.66 -8.67 -18.79
N CYS A 85 -5.48 -7.53 -19.45
CA CYS A 85 -6.52 -6.52 -19.57
C CYS A 85 -7.75 -7.11 -20.30
N PRO A 86 -8.97 -6.92 -19.79
CA PRO A 86 -10.21 -7.35 -20.46
C PRO A 86 -10.44 -6.75 -21.85
N ARG A 87 -9.81 -5.60 -22.15
CA ARG A 87 -10.03 -4.84 -23.38
C ARG A 87 -8.99 -5.10 -24.46
N CYS A 88 -7.70 -5.06 -24.13
CA CYS A 88 -6.61 -5.11 -25.12
C CYS A 88 -5.75 -6.38 -25.01
N ASP A 89 -6.08 -7.29 -24.10
CA ASP A 89 -5.37 -8.55 -23.84
C ASP A 89 -3.90 -8.42 -23.44
N GLN A 90 -3.42 -7.19 -23.26
CA GLN A 90 -2.09 -6.95 -22.75
C GLN A 90 -1.95 -7.46 -21.33
N GLN A 91 -0.81 -8.09 -21.06
CA GLN A 91 -0.47 -8.57 -19.73
C GLN A 91 -0.32 -7.39 -18.77
N LEU A 92 -1.08 -7.44 -17.68
CA LEU A 92 -0.97 -6.48 -16.59
C LEU A 92 0.15 -6.95 -15.66
N ALA A 93 1.00 -6.01 -15.26
CA ALA A 93 2.10 -6.28 -14.34
C ALA A 93 1.83 -5.60 -13.01
N VAL A 94 1.86 -6.40 -11.93
CA VAL A 94 1.91 -5.88 -10.56
C VAL A 94 3.27 -6.29 -10.00
N PRO A 95 4.13 -5.33 -9.62
CA PRO A 95 5.46 -5.66 -9.12
C PRO A 95 5.39 -6.59 -7.90
N PRO A 96 6.19 -7.66 -7.86
CA PRO A 96 6.27 -8.52 -6.69
C PRO A 96 6.78 -7.70 -5.49
N GLY A 97 6.20 -7.96 -4.33
CA GLY A 97 6.46 -7.24 -3.09
C GLY A 97 5.65 -5.95 -2.90
N SER A 98 4.89 -5.53 -3.90
CA SER A 98 3.96 -4.39 -3.77
C SER A 98 2.89 -4.64 -2.72
N LYS A 99 2.46 -3.56 -2.05
CA LYS A 99 1.40 -3.59 -1.05
C LYS A 99 0.11 -3.08 -1.68
N ILE A 100 -0.91 -3.91 -1.71
CA ILE A 100 -2.23 -3.59 -2.28
C ILE A 100 -3.32 -3.78 -1.23
N ASP A 101 -4.36 -2.96 -1.32
CA ASP A 101 -5.65 -3.22 -0.70
C ASP A 101 -6.61 -3.72 -1.77
N LEU A 102 -7.56 -4.56 -1.40
CA LEU A 102 -8.58 -5.05 -2.31
C LEU A 102 -9.93 -4.42 -1.95
N PRO A 103 -10.74 -3.98 -2.94
CA PRO A 103 -10.43 -3.93 -4.38
C PRO A 103 -9.37 -2.85 -4.73
N CYS A 104 -8.58 -3.08 -5.78
CA CYS A 104 -7.63 -2.07 -6.31
C CYS A 104 -7.76 -1.86 -7.81
N SER A 105 -7.58 -0.62 -8.26
CA SER A 105 -7.43 -0.29 -9.68
C SER A 105 -6.03 -0.67 -10.18
N LEU A 106 -5.98 -1.23 -11.39
CA LEU A 106 -4.77 -1.56 -12.12
C LEU A 106 -4.73 -0.69 -13.36
N VAL A 107 -3.61 -0.03 -13.65
CA VAL A 107 -3.48 0.76 -14.88
C VAL A 107 -3.00 -0.13 -16.02
N CYS A 108 -3.74 -0.19 -17.11
CA CYS A 108 -3.29 -0.83 -18.33
C CYS A 108 -2.51 0.16 -19.21
N TYR A 109 -1.23 -0.09 -19.44
CA TYR A 109 -0.39 0.82 -20.24
C TYR A 109 -0.61 0.76 -21.75
N GLY A 110 -1.37 -0.21 -22.27
CA GLY A 110 -1.67 -0.30 -23.71
C GLY A 110 -2.94 0.45 -24.10
N CYS A 111 -3.99 0.36 -23.28
CA CYS A 111 -5.25 1.04 -23.55
C CYS A 111 -5.53 2.23 -22.62
N HIS A 112 -4.70 2.46 -21.59
CA HIS A 112 -4.87 3.50 -20.57
C HIS A 112 -6.18 3.44 -19.77
N PHE A 113 -6.80 2.25 -19.70
CA PHE A 113 -7.94 2.01 -18.81
C PHE A 113 -7.48 1.51 -17.45
N GLU A 114 -8.33 1.73 -16.45
CA GLU A 114 -8.11 1.32 -15.06
C GLU A 114 -9.08 0.20 -14.66
N PRO A 115 -8.86 -1.06 -15.09
CA PRO A 115 -9.65 -2.18 -14.58
C PRO A 115 -9.46 -2.37 -13.07
N GLU A 116 -10.51 -2.85 -12.41
CA GLU A 116 -10.51 -3.18 -11.00
C GLU A 116 -10.17 -4.66 -10.78
N LEU A 117 -9.28 -4.92 -9.83
CA LEU A 117 -8.96 -6.25 -9.35
C LEU A 117 -9.82 -6.57 -8.12
N ILE A 118 -10.64 -7.61 -8.25
CA ILE A 118 -11.51 -8.16 -7.20
C ILE A 118 -11.08 -9.60 -6.91
N VAL A 119 -11.13 -10.01 -5.64
CA VAL A 119 -10.84 -11.40 -5.20
C VAL A 119 -12.13 -12.05 -4.74
#